data_AF-A0A8T0PAK1-F1
#
_entry.id   AF-A0A8T0PAK1-F1
#
_cell.length_a   1.000
_cell.length_b   1.000
_cell.length_c   1.000
_cell.angle_alpha   90.00
_cell.angle_beta   90.00
_cell.angle_gamma   90.00
#
_symmetry.space_group_name_H-M   'P 1'
#
loop_
_entity.id
_entity.type
_entity.pdbx_description
1 polymer ?
#
loop_
_entity_poly.entity_id
_entity_poly.type
_entity_poly.pdbx_seq_one_letter_code
_entity_poly.pdbx_strand_id
1 'polypeptide(L)'
;MTVDGILGLGPSSVSLVSQLKNQKIITKNVIGHCLRTKGGGYLFLGEENVPASGVTWVPMAPRTPGKPYPYSAGHATLQLDTTSIGAEPMEMVLDSGSAYTYLPELLHSQLVTALKASLSKSSVEEVHDPALPLCWKGNGPFKSVDDLNKEFKSRMSLNFGNGVTMTIPPENYLITTEQGSACLGILGTADIDMYLIGAITMQDQLVMYDNETGRLGWAPSLCDTMPQA
;
A
#
# COMPACT_ATOMS: atom_id res chain seq x y z
N MET A 1 12.96 7.32 -17.80
CA MET A 1 11.70 7.23 -18.56
C MET A 1 11.08 8.61 -18.58
N THR A 2 10.65 9.10 -19.73
CA THR A 2 9.86 10.33 -19.82
C THR A 2 8.39 9.95 -19.73
N VAL A 3 7.65 10.65 -18.88
CA VAL A 3 6.18 10.53 -18.78
C VAL A 3 5.58 11.84 -19.27
N ASP A 4 4.52 11.77 -20.09
CA ASP A 4 3.90 12.95 -20.70
C ASP A 4 2.64 13.42 -19.96
N GLY A 5 2.29 12.80 -18.83
CA GLY A 5 1.13 13.18 -18.04
C GLY A 5 0.77 12.22 -16.93
N ILE A 6 -0.39 12.47 -16.30
CA ILE A 6 -0.94 11.71 -15.18
C ILE A 6 -2.31 11.17 -15.59
N LEU A 7 -2.53 9.87 -15.36
CA LEU A 7 -3.83 9.24 -15.53
C LEU A 7 -4.62 9.30 -14.21
N GLY A 8 -5.55 10.25 -14.12
CA GLY A 8 -6.40 10.41 -12.94
C GLY A 8 -7.49 9.33 -12.84
N LEU A 9 -7.40 8.49 -11.81
CA LEU A 9 -8.36 7.41 -11.52
C LEU A 9 -9.28 7.70 -10.33
N GLY A 10 -9.22 8.90 -9.76
CA GLY A 10 -9.99 9.28 -8.58
C GLY A 10 -11.52 9.23 -8.79
N PRO A 11 -12.30 9.27 -7.70
CA PRO A 11 -13.76 9.15 -7.70
C PRO A 11 -14.47 10.46 -8.13
N SER A 12 -14.12 10.97 -9.32
CA SER A 12 -14.62 12.21 -9.91
C SER A 12 -15.32 11.96 -11.24
N SER A 13 -16.26 12.84 -11.62
CA SER A 13 -16.98 12.76 -12.91
C SER A 13 -16.06 12.93 -14.13
N VAL A 14 -14.90 13.57 -13.95
CA VAL A 14 -13.91 13.79 -15.01
C VAL A 14 -12.79 12.74 -15.02
N SER A 15 -12.80 11.75 -14.13
CA SER A 15 -11.80 10.67 -14.17
C SER A 15 -11.95 9.80 -15.41
N LEU A 16 -10.88 9.12 -15.83
CA LEU A 16 -10.90 8.27 -17.02
C LEU A 16 -12.06 7.26 -16.95
N VAL A 17 -12.22 6.59 -15.82
CA VAL A 17 -13.19 5.49 -15.68
C VAL A 17 -14.62 5.99 -15.71
N SER A 18 -14.88 7.15 -15.11
CA SER A 18 -16.18 7.83 -15.22
C SER A 18 -16.50 8.17 -16.67
N GLN A 19 -15.52 8.68 -17.43
CA GLN A 19 -15.70 8.99 -18.86
C GLN A 19 -15.94 7.73 -19.70
N LEU A 20 -15.19 6.65 -19.48
CA LEU A 20 -15.36 5.38 -20.18
C LEU A 20 -16.76 4.78 -19.93
N LYS A 21 -17.24 4.82 -18.69
CA LYS A 21 -18.61 4.39 -18.35
C LYS A 21 -19.65 5.27 -19.05
N ASN A 22 -19.49 6.59 -19.03
CA ASN A 22 -20.41 7.52 -19.68
C ASN A 22 -20.49 7.32 -21.20
N GLN A 23 -19.37 6.92 -21.83
CA GLN A 23 -19.29 6.56 -23.24
C GLN A 23 -19.73 5.12 -23.53
N LYS A 24 -20.16 4.36 -22.51
CA LYS A 24 -20.59 2.96 -22.59
C LYS A 24 -19.51 2.00 -23.11
N ILE A 25 -18.23 2.34 -22.91
CA ILE A 25 -17.09 1.48 -23.24
C ILE A 25 -16.93 0.38 -22.19
N ILE A 26 -17.24 0.70 -20.92
CA ILE A 26 -17.29 -0.25 -19.81
C ILE A 26 -18.68 -0.20 -19.16
N THR A 27 -19.12 -1.31 -18.55
CA THR A 27 -20.44 -1.42 -17.91
C THR A 27 -20.48 -0.81 -16.51
N LYS A 28 -19.38 -0.92 -15.76
CA LYS A 28 -19.25 -0.47 -14.37
C LYS A 28 -18.02 0.39 -14.16
N ASN A 29 -18.13 1.36 -13.27
CA ASN A 29 -17.04 2.18 -12.77
C ASN A 29 -16.28 1.42 -11.68
N VAL A 30 -15.54 0.42 -12.11
CA VAL A 30 -14.65 -0.39 -11.27
C VAL A 30 -13.24 -0.26 -11.79
N ILE A 31 -12.28 -0.12 -10.88
CA ILE A 31 -10.84 -0.11 -11.17
C ILE A 31 -10.22 -1.26 -10.39
N GLY A 32 -9.27 -1.96 -11.00
CA GLY A 32 -8.33 -2.79 -10.26
C GLY A 32 -6.92 -2.60 -10.79
N HIS A 33 -5.94 -2.52 -9.89
CA HIS A 33 -4.53 -2.52 -10.25
C HIS A 33 -3.74 -3.48 -9.36
N CYS A 34 -2.63 -3.97 -9.88
CA CYS A 34 -1.71 -4.82 -9.17
C CYS A 34 -0.30 -4.43 -9.60
N LEU A 35 0.47 -3.87 -8.66
CA LEU A 35 1.83 -3.37 -8.91
C LEU A 35 2.83 -4.47 -8.57
N ARG A 36 3.76 -4.80 -9.47
CA ARG A 36 4.76 -5.83 -9.18
C ARG A 36 6.03 -5.24 -8.60
N THR A 37 6.59 -5.90 -7.57
CA THR A 37 7.84 -5.49 -6.90
C THR A 37 9.03 -5.38 -7.87
N LYS A 38 9.09 -6.24 -8.89
CA LYS A 38 10.15 -6.24 -9.94
C LYS A 38 9.81 -5.40 -11.17
N GLY A 39 8.84 -4.50 -11.06
CA GLY A 39 8.32 -3.70 -12.16
C GLY A 39 7.31 -4.44 -13.04
N GLY A 40 6.43 -3.68 -13.68
CA GLY A 40 5.26 -4.20 -14.40
C GLY A 40 4.05 -4.36 -13.47
N GLY A 41 3.18 -5.32 -13.81
CA GLY A 41 1.87 -5.49 -13.19
C GLY A 41 0.76 -5.23 -14.21
N TYR A 42 -0.46 -4.97 -13.72
CA TYR A 42 -1.60 -4.72 -14.59
C TYR A 42 -2.57 -3.70 -13.98
N LEU A 43 -3.36 -3.07 -14.86
CA LEU A 43 -4.51 -2.21 -14.57
C LEU A 43 -5.67 -2.73 -15.40
N PHE A 44 -6.84 -2.89 -14.79
CA PHE A 44 -8.09 -3.15 -15.48
C PHE A 44 -9.16 -2.12 -15.09
N LEU A 45 -10.04 -1.84 -16.04
CA LEU A 45 -11.15 -0.90 -15.90
C LEU A 45 -12.43 -1.65 -16.30
N GLY A 46 -13.44 -1.64 -15.43
CA GLY A 46 -14.65 -2.47 -15.57
C GLY A 46 -14.71 -3.62 -14.57
N GLU A 47 -15.81 -4.37 -14.60
CA GLU A 47 -16.08 -5.45 -13.62
C GLU A 47 -15.57 -6.83 -14.06
N GLU A 48 -15.12 -6.97 -15.32
CA GLU A 48 -14.83 -8.24 -15.99
C GLU A 48 -13.65 -9.03 -15.39
N ASN A 49 -12.78 -8.35 -14.64
CA ASN A 49 -11.58 -8.94 -14.03
C ASN A 49 -11.62 -8.88 -12.50
N VAL A 50 -12.79 -8.62 -11.90
CA VAL A 50 -12.98 -8.66 -10.45
C VAL A 50 -13.05 -10.12 -9.99
N PRO A 51 -12.17 -10.59 -9.10
CA PRO A 51 -12.22 -11.97 -8.64
C PRO A 51 -13.53 -12.29 -7.90
N ALA A 52 -14.09 -13.47 -8.16
CA ALA A 52 -15.31 -13.94 -7.50
C ALA A 52 -15.14 -14.23 -6.00
N SER A 53 -13.90 -14.47 -5.52
CA SER A 53 -13.60 -14.80 -4.13
C SER A 53 -12.16 -14.42 -3.76
N GLY A 54 -11.80 -14.54 -2.47
CA GLY A 54 -10.45 -14.27 -1.97
C GLY A 54 -10.12 -12.79 -1.78
N VAL A 55 -11.11 -11.92 -2.00
CA VAL A 55 -10.98 -10.47 -1.84
C VAL A 55 -11.57 -10.05 -0.50
N THR A 56 -10.81 -9.26 0.25
CA THR A 56 -11.33 -8.53 1.41
C THR A 56 -11.92 -7.22 0.93
N TRP A 57 -13.19 -6.98 1.24
CA TRP A 57 -13.91 -5.76 0.87
C TRP A 57 -14.27 -4.95 2.09
N VAL A 58 -14.10 -3.63 2.00
CA VAL A 58 -14.53 -2.65 3.01
C VAL A 58 -15.30 -1.51 2.36
N PRO A 59 -16.29 -0.92 3.04
CA PRO A 59 -16.92 0.30 2.56
C PRO A 59 -15.91 1.44 2.48
N MET A 60 -16.01 2.27 1.45
CA MET A 60 -15.25 3.52 1.38
C MET A 60 -15.72 4.47 2.49
N ALA A 61 -14.81 5.29 3.00
CA ALA A 61 -15.16 6.33 3.96
C ALA A 61 -16.21 7.30 3.37
N PRO A 62 -17.13 7.83 4.20
CA PRO A 62 -18.16 8.75 3.74
C PRO A 62 -17.59 10.00 3.05
N ARG A 63 -18.24 10.41 1.96
CA ARG A 63 -17.96 11.69 1.30
C ARG A 63 -18.31 12.84 2.24
N THR A 64 -17.36 13.75 2.46
CA THR A 64 -17.65 15.05 3.07
C THR A 64 -17.81 16.10 1.97
N PRO A 65 -19.00 16.71 1.78
CA PRO A 65 -19.20 17.73 0.76
C PRO A 65 -18.20 18.89 0.89
N GLY A 66 -17.63 19.33 -0.23
CA GLY A 66 -16.68 20.44 -0.27
C GLY A 66 -15.24 20.10 0.17
N LYS A 67 -14.95 18.84 0.54
CA LYS A 67 -13.60 18.36 0.81
C LYS A 67 -13.07 17.50 -0.34
N PRO A 68 -11.73 17.39 -0.51
CA PRO A 68 -11.14 16.37 -1.36
C PRO A 68 -11.73 15.00 -1.03
N TYR A 69 -11.99 14.19 -2.06
CA TYR A 69 -12.56 12.87 -1.89
C TYR A 69 -11.56 11.80 -2.36
N PRO A 70 -10.59 11.44 -1.51
CA PRO A 70 -9.65 10.37 -1.81
C PRO A 70 -10.29 9.00 -1.65
N TYR A 71 -9.60 7.97 -2.11
CA TYR A 71 -9.98 6.59 -1.83
C TYR A 71 -9.56 6.20 -0.42
N SER A 72 -10.48 6.32 0.52
CA SER A 72 -10.27 6.01 1.93
C SER A 72 -11.05 4.77 2.35
N ALA A 73 -10.40 3.87 3.08
CA ALA A 73 -11.01 2.69 3.68
C ALA A 73 -11.57 2.96 5.10
N GLY A 74 -11.51 4.21 5.56
CA GLY A 74 -11.88 4.61 6.90
C GLY A 74 -10.71 4.52 7.88
N HIS A 75 -11.03 4.44 9.17
CA HIS A 75 -10.02 4.46 10.23
C HIS A 75 -9.45 3.07 10.48
N ALA A 76 -8.12 2.99 10.61
CA ALA A 76 -7.41 1.76 10.92
C ALA A 76 -6.39 1.96 12.04
N THR A 77 -6.13 0.89 12.79
CA THR A 77 -4.99 0.80 13.72
C THR A 77 -3.81 0.19 12.98
N LEU A 78 -2.68 0.90 12.93
CA LEU A 78 -1.42 0.34 12.44
C LEU A 78 -0.86 -0.61 13.52
N GLN A 79 -0.48 -1.82 13.14
CA GLN A 79 0.12 -2.80 14.04
C GLN A 79 1.43 -3.33 13.46
N LEU A 80 2.42 -3.56 14.32
CA LEU A 80 3.58 -4.38 14.04
C LEU A 80 3.42 -5.70 14.82
N ASP A 81 3.26 -6.79 14.07
CA ASP A 81 2.79 -8.08 14.56
C ASP A 81 1.44 -7.92 15.29
N THR A 82 1.45 -7.98 16.63
CA THR A 82 0.25 -7.77 17.47
C THR A 82 0.28 -6.45 18.23
N THR A 83 1.36 -5.68 18.10
CA THR A 83 1.56 -4.44 18.85
C THR A 83 1.02 -3.26 18.07
N SER A 84 0.05 -2.54 18.63
CA SER A 84 -0.45 -1.29 18.05
C SER A 84 0.63 -0.21 18.06
N ILE A 85 0.73 0.50 16.94
CA ILE A 85 1.57 1.67 16.76
C ILE A 85 0.63 2.88 16.77
N GLY A 86 0.91 3.86 17.62
CA GLY A 86 0.01 4.98 17.88
C GLY A 86 -1.05 4.68 18.94
N ALA A 87 -1.72 5.74 19.40
CA ALA A 87 -2.74 5.65 20.44
C ALA A 87 -4.14 5.39 19.88
N GLU A 88 -4.47 6.01 18.75
CA GLU A 88 -5.81 6.00 18.16
C GLU A 88 -5.77 5.54 16.70
N PRO A 89 -6.83 4.88 16.21
CA PRO A 89 -7.00 4.62 14.79
C PRO A 89 -7.01 5.93 13.98
N MET A 90 -6.46 5.90 12.78
CA MET A 90 -6.42 7.07 11.88
C MET A 90 -6.97 6.72 10.50
N GLU A 91 -7.42 7.73 9.76
CA GLU A 91 -7.88 7.57 8.40
C GLU A 91 -6.78 6.97 7.51
N MET A 92 -7.14 5.98 6.70
CA MET A 92 -6.27 5.33 5.72
C MET A 92 -6.72 5.70 4.30
N VAL A 93 -5.79 6.27 3.54
CA VAL A 93 -5.98 6.69 2.15
C VAL A 93 -5.05 5.90 1.23
N LEU A 94 -5.60 5.34 0.16
CA LEU A 94 -4.82 4.74 -0.93
C LEU A 94 -4.41 5.81 -1.94
N ASP A 95 -3.11 5.91 -2.21
CA ASP A 95 -2.55 6.83 -3.20
C ASP A 95 -1.49 6.14 -4.07
N SER A 96 -1.90 5.69 -5.26
CA SER A 96 -0.98 5.07 -6.22
C SER A 96 -0.03 6.07 -6.89
N GLY A 97 -0.25 7.37 -6.71
CA GLY A 97 0.66 8.43 -7.15
C GLY A 97 1.89 8.59 -6.27
N SER A 98 1.84 8.10 -5.02
CA SER A 98 2.96 8.13 -4.09
C SER A 98 3.79 6.85 -4.18
N ALA A 99 5.10 6.98 -4.37
CA ALA A 99 5.99 5.81 -4.41
C ALA A 99 6.11 5.11 -3.04
N TYR A 100 6.21 5.92 -1.98
CA TYR A 100 6.36 5.48 -0.59
C TYR A 100 5.06 5.62 0.18
N THR A 101 4.94 4.91 1.29
CA THR A 101 3.88 5.12 2.27
C THR A 101 4.30 6.23 3.23
N TYR A 102 3.37 7.10 3.60
CA TYR A 102 3.65 8.19 4.54
C TYR A 102 2.78 8.09 5.78
N LEU A 103 3.40 8.36 6.93
CA LEU A 103 2.76 8.44 8.24
C LEU A 103 3.02 9.82 8.87
N PRO A 104 2.16 10.27 9.79
CA PRO A 104 2.47 11.42 10.64
C PRO A 104 3.79 11.18 11.38
N GLU A 105 4.62 12.22 11.49
CA GLU A 105 6.00 12.13 11.99
C GLU A 105 6.13 11.40 13.34
N LEU A 106 5.25 11.71 14.30
CA LEU A 106 5.24 11.04 15.61
C LEU A 106 4.99 9.54 15.49
N LEU A 107 4.05 9.15 14.64
CA LEU A 107 3.69 7.75 14.44
C LEU A 107 4.80 6.99 13.71
N HIS A 108 5.41 7.62 12.72
CA HIS A 108 6.59 7.08 12.04
C HIS A 108 7.73 6.81 13.04
N SER A 109 8.01 7.74 13.96
CA SER A 109 9.03 7.55 14.99
C SER A 109 8.72 6.36 15.93
N GLN A 110 7.44 6.20 16.31
CA GLN A 110 6.98 5.06 17.09
C GLN A 110 7.14 3.73 16.32
N LEU A 111 6.77 3.72 15.03
CA LEU A 111 6.95 2.56 14.15
C LEU A 111 8.42 2.17 14.04
N VAL A 112 9.30 3.13 13.77
CA VAL A 112 10.75 2.91 13.66
C VAL A 112 11.31 2.34 14.95
N THR A 113 10.90 2.86 16.10
CA THR A 113 11.32 2.36 17.42
C THR A 113 10.90 0.90 17.61
N ALA A 114 9.64 0.56 17.31
CA ALA A 114 9.12 -0.79 17.41
C ALA A 114 9.82 -1.76 16.44
N LEU A 115 10.07 -1.33 15.21
CA LEU A 115 10.77 -2.11 14.19
C LEU A 115 12.23 -2.38 14.59
N LYS A 116 12.97 -1.37 15.07
CA LYS A 116 14.33 -1.57 15.59
C LYS A 116 14.35 -2.55 16.76
N ALA A 117 13.35 -2.49 17.65
CA ALA A 117 13.23 -3.43 18.75
C ALA A 117 12.97 -4.87 18.27
N SER A 118 12.14 -5.05 17.23
CA SER A 118 11.87 -6.39 16.67
C SER A 118 13.10 -7.01 15.98
N LEU A 119 14.02 -6.17 15.51
CA LEU A 119 15.29 -6.58 14.90
C LEU A 119 16.40 -6.87 15.91
N SER A 120 16.19 -6.68 17.21
CA SER A 120 17.22 -6.86 18.27
C SER A 120 17.89 -8.24 18.32
N LYS A 121 17.27 -9.27 17.75
CA LYS A 121 17.80 -10.65 17.65
C LYS A 121 18.20 -11.06 16.23
N SER A 122 18.08 -10.15 15.26
CA SER A 122 18.48 -10.38 13.88
C SER A 122 19.99 -10.18 13.69
N SER A 123 20.52 -10.58 12.54
CA SER A 123 21.92 -10.34 12.17
C SER A 123 22.11 -9.04 11.39
N VAL A 124 21.07 -8.20 11.33
CA VAL A 124 21.11 -6.98 10.52
C VAL A 124 21.60 -5.78 11.33
N GLU A 125 22.40 -4.94 10.68
CA GLU A 125 22.93 -3.70 11.23
C GLU A 125 22.38 -2.52 10.47
N GLU A 126 22.05 -1.44 11.18
CA GLU A 126 21.63 -0.18 10.58
C GLU A 126 22.81 0.45 9.83
N VAL A 127 22.59 0.85 8.58
CA VAL A 127 23.62 1.40 7.70
C VAL A 127 23.12 2.66 7.01
N HIS A 128 24.05 3.51 6.59
CA HIS A 128 23.75 4.59 5.68
C HIS A 128 23.65 4.08 4.23
N ASP A 129 22.60 4.49 3.53
CA ASP A 129 22.42 4.28 2.10
C ASP A 129 21.84 5.57 1.49
N PRO A 130 22.35 6.07 0.35
CA PRO A 130 21.85 7.30 -0.25
C PRO A 130 20.40 7.20 -0.77
N ALA A 131 19.87 5.98 -0.94
CA ALA A 131 18.52 5.79 -1.48
C ALA A 131 17.43 6.24 -0.51
N LEU A 132 17.56 5.94 0.79
CA LEU A 132 16.53 6.18 1.79
C LEU A 132 17.13 6.42 3.19
N PRO A 133 16.42 7.15 4.09
CA PRO A 133 17.01 7.60 5.36
C PRO A 133 17.33 6.50 6.37
N LEU A 134 16.59 5.38 6.33
CA LEU A 134 16.71 4.30 7.31
C LEU A 134 16.85 2.96 6.59
N CYS A 135 18.02 2.35 6.73
CA CYS A 135 18.37 1.12 6.03
C CYS A 135 19.17 0.17 6.90
N TRP A 136 19.17 -1.10 6.52
CA TRP A 136 19.92 -2.15 7.19
C TRP A 136 20.65 -3.06 6.18
N LYS A 137 21.71 -3.71 6.64
CA LYS A 137 22.40 -4.79 5.93
C LYS A 137 22.57 -6.01 6.83
N GLY A 138 22.39 -7.20 6.28
CA GLY A 138 22.79 -8.44 6.93
C GLY A 138 24.25 -8.82 6.63
N ASN A 139 24.60 -10.07 6.91
CA ASN A 139 25.93 -10.64 6.62
C ASN A 139 26.31 -10.63 5.12
N GLY A 140 25.34 -10.42 4.24
CA GLY A 140 25.51 -10.26 2.81
C GLY A 140 24.40 -9.37 2.22
N PRO A 141 24.51 -8.98 0.94
CA PRO A 141 23.51 -8.15 0.30
C PRO A 141 22.17 -8.92 0.18
N PHE A 142 21.06 -8.23 0.46
CA PHE A 142 19.74 -8.75 0.14
C PHE A 142 19.58 -8.80 -1.39
N LYS A 143 19.26 -9.97 -1.95
CA LYS A 143 19.10 -10.16 -3.41
C LYS A 143 17.70 -10.62 -3.81
N SER A 144 16.89 -11.01 -2.83
CA SER A 144 15.57 -11.58 -3.04
C SER A 144 14.65 -11.28 -1.87
N VAL A 145 13.34 -11.40 -2.10
CA VAL A 145 12.33 -11.34 -1.04
C VAL A 145 12.58 -12.40 0.02
N ASP A 146 13.09 -13.58 -0.35
CA ASP A 146 13.42 -14.63 0.60
C ASP A 146 14.58 -14.25 1.53
N ASP A 147 15.59 -13.53 1.03
CA ASP A 147 16.68 -13.04 1.88
C ASP A 147 16.19 -12.00 2.87
N LEU A 148 15.29 -11.11 2.42
CA LEU A 148 14.64 -10.12 3.26
C LEU A 148 13.81 -10.79 4.36
N ASN A 149 12.95 -11.73 3.99
CA ASN A 149 12.00 -12.40 4.91
C ASN A 149 12.68 -13.34 5.93
N LYS A 150 13.94 -13.74 5.71
CA LYS A 150 14.73 -14.49 6.71
C LYS A 150 15.12 -13.61 7.89
N GLU A 151 15.50 -12.36 7.63
CA GLU A 151 15.97 -11.41 8.66
C GLU A 151 14.81 -10.58 9.22
N PHE A 152 13.92 -10.09 8.37
CA PHE A 152 12.76 -9.29 8.74
C PHE A 152 11.52 -10.17 8.87
N LYS A 153 11.20 -10.59 10.10
CA LYS A 153 10.09 -11.54 10.37
C LYS A 153 8.79 -10.87 10.76
N SER A 154 8.86 -9.65 11.27
CA SER A 154 7.67 -8.91 11.71
C SER A 154 6.80 -8.56 10.51
N ARG A 155 5.49 -8.59 10.69
CA ARG A 155 4.52 -8.13 9.67
C ARG A 155 3.81 -6.90 10.16
N MET A 156 3.62 -5.93 9.28
CA MET A 156 2.74 -4.80 9.59
C MET A 156 1.31 -5.15 9.20
N SER A 157 0.34 -4.50 9.82
CA SER A 157 -1.04 -4.60 9.39
C SER A 157 -1.85 -3.35 9.69
N LEU A 158 -2.88 -3.11 8.88
CA LEU A 158 -3.89 -2.09 9.10
C LEU A 158 -5.18 -2.80 9.53
N ASN A 159 -5.54 -2.66 10.80
CA ASN A 159 -6.69 -3.31 11.41
C ASN A 159 -7.88 -2.35 11.43
N PHE A 160 -8.96 -2.72 10.75
CA PHE A 160 -10.19 -1.92 10.62
C PHE A 160 -11.28 -2.31 11.64
N GLY A 161 -10.94 -3.20 12.59
CA GLY A 161 -11.90 -3.83 13.50
C GLY A 161 -12.67 -4.97 12.85
N ASN A 162 -13.50 -5.66 13.65
CA ASN A 162 -14.39 -6.74 13.20
C ASN A 162 -13.69 -7.87 12.40
N GLY A 163 -12.40 -8.12 12.68
CA GLY A 163 -11.61 -9.14 11.99
C GLY A 163 -11.13 -8.76 10.59
N VAL A 164 -11.35 -7.51 10.15
CA VAL A 164 -10.89 -7.01 8.85
C VAL A 164 -9.51 -6.40 8.99
N THR A 165 -8.56 -6.89 8.19
CA THR A 165 -7.16 -6.46 8.26
C THR A 165 -6.51 -6.50 6.89
N MET A 166 -5.72 -5.47 6.57
CA MET A 166 -4.79 -5.48 5.45
C MET A 166 -3.39 -5.81 5.97
N THR A 167 -2.90 -7.00 5.62
CA THR A 167 -1.55 -7.44 5.99
C THR A 167 -0.52 -6.82 5.06
N ILE A 168 0.58 -6.33 5.63
CA ILE A 168 1.68 -5.68 4.92
C ILE A 168 2.97 -6.46 5.26
N PRO A 169 3.41 -7.38 4.38
CA PRO A 169 4.63 -8.15 4.59
C PRO A 169 5.89 -7.27 4.44
N PRO A 170 7.08 -7.75 4.85
CA PRO A 170 8.34 -7.00 4.78
C PRO A 170 8.65 -6.42 3.40
N GLU A 171 8.43 -7.17 2.34
CA GLU A 171 8.60 -6.71 0.96
C GLU A 171 7.68 -5.53 0.56
N ASN A 172 6.60 -5.28 1.31
CA ASN A 172 5.66 -4.18 1.10
C ASN A 172 5.92 -2.96 2.00
N TYR A 173 6.97 -2.98 2.82
CA TYR A 173 7.43 -1.80 3.56
C TYR A 173 8.95 -1.62 3.55
N LEU A 174 9.71 -2.56 2.97
CA LEU A 174 11.16 -2.46 2.77
C LEU A 174 11.50 -2.52 1.29
N ILE A 175 12.46 -1.69 0.88
CA ILE A 175 12.99 -1.63 -0.47
C ILE A 175 14.41 -2.17 -0.46
N THR A 176 14.67 -3.15 -1.32
CA THR A 176 16.04 -3.63 -1.54
C THR A 176 16.76 -2.70 -2.51
N THR A 177 17.86 -2.08 -2.08
CA THR A 177 18.65 -1.13 -2.90
C THR A 177 19.67 -1.84 -3.78
N GLU A 178 20.22 -1.13 -4.76
CA GLU A 178 21.31 -1.65 -5.62
C GLU A 178 22.56 -2.00 -4.80
N GLN A 179 22.75 -1.35 -3.65
CA GLN A 179 23.84 -1.59 -2.70
C GLN A 179 23.58 -2.84 -1.83
N GLY A 180 22.45 -3.53 -2.04
CA GLY A 180 22.03 -4.71 -1.27
C GLY A 180 21.55 -4.39 0.14
N SER A 181 21.16 -3.14 0.41
CA SER A 181 20.56 -2.72 1.67
C SER A 181 19.05 -2.96 1.65
N ALA A 182 18.43 -3.21 2.80
CA ALA A 182 16.98 -3.16 2.97
C ALA A 182 16.62 -1.84 3.63
N CYS A 183 15.83 -0.99 2.96
CA CYS A 183 15.50 0.36 3.41
C CYS A 183 14.01 0.53 3.69
N LEU A 184 13.65 1.23 4.76
CA LEU A 184 12.25 1.48 5.11
C LEU A 184 11.58 2.38 4.07
N GLY A 185 10.62 1.84 3.33
CA GLY A 185 9.79 2.54 2.35
C GLY A 185 8.57 3.24 2.95
N ILE A 186 8.54 3.38 4.29
CA ILE A 186 7.56 4.18 5.02
C ILE A 186 8.29 5.40 5.55
N LEU A 187 7.79 6.60 5.24
CA LEU A 187 8.39 7.87 5.60
C LEU A 187 7.50 8.66 6.56
N GLY A 188 8.12 9.43 7.45
CA GLY A 188 7.42 10.38 8.32
C GLY A 188 7.32 11.75 7.66
N THR A 189 6.18 12.41 7.80
CA THR A 189 6.00 13.82 7.42
C THR A 189 5.13 14.57 8.42
N ALA A 190 5.41 15.86 8.61
CA ALA A 190 4.63 16.74 9.48
C ALA A 190 3.34 17.25 8.81
N ASP A 191 3.22 17.10 7.49
CA ASP A 191 2.16 17.72 6.68
C ASP A 191 0.90 16.83 6.52
N ILE A 192 0.83 15.69 7.21
CA ILE A 192 -0.32 14.76 7.12
C ILE A 192 -0.82 14.31 8.48
N ASP A 193 -2.13 14.06 8.55
CA ASP A 193 -2.87 13.55 9.70
C ASP A 193 -3.63 12.25 9.35
N MET A 194 -3.06 11.45 8.44
CA MET A 194 -3.63 10.20 7.93
C MET A 194 -2.52 9.20 7.55
N TYR A 195 -2.87 7.93 7.33
CA TYR A 195 -1.98 6.97 6.68
C TYR A 195 -2.15 7.11 5.16
N LEU A 196 -1.13 7.63 4.49
CA LEU A 196 -1.10 7.68 3.03
C LEU A 196 -0.39 6.44 2.50
N ILE A 197 -1.17 5.46 2.04
CA ILE A 197 -0.69 4.16 1.58
C ILE A 197 -0.25 4.27 0.13
N GLY A 198 1.07 4.22 -0.07
CA GLY A 198 1.71 4.37 -1.37
C GLY A 198 1.94 3.05 -2.11
N ALA A 199 2.55 3.17 -3.29
CA ALA A 199 2.82 2.06 -4.20
C ALA A 199 3.58 0.91 -3.53
N ILE A 200 4.59 1.18 -2.70
CA ILE A 200 5.36 0.15 -1.97
C ILE A 200 4.46 -0.79 -1.15
N THR A 201 3.45 -0.25 -0.47
CA THR A 201 2.53 -1.06 0.35
C THR A 201 1.48 -1.80 -0.48
N MET A 202 1.19 -1.29 -1.67
CA MET A 202 0.27 -1.91 -2.64
C MET A 202 0.96 -2.91 -3.59
N GLN A 203 2.29 -3.10 -3.52
CA GLN A 203 2.98 -4.07 -4.34
C GLN A 203 2.53 -5.50 -4.03
N ASP A 204 2.47 -6.35 -5.05
CA ASP A 204 2.06 -7.76 -4.94
C ASP A 204 0.70 -7.92 -4.19
N GLN A 205 -0.16 -6.90 -4.33
CA GLN A 205 -1.55 -6.88 -3.91
C GLN A 205 -2.42 -6.38 -5.05
N LEU A 206 -3.49 -7.12 -5.34
CA LEU A 206 -4.56 -6.63 -6.17
C LEU A 206 -5.38 -5.64 -5.34
N VAL A 207 -5.38 -4.37 -5.73
CA VAL A 207 -6.16 -3.30 -5.08
C VAL A 207 -7.29 -2.87 -6.01
N MET A 208 -8.51 -2.83 -5.50
CA MET A 208 -9.73 -2.57 -6.28
C MET A 208 -10.57 -1.45 -5.68
N TYR A 209 -11.22 -0.71 -6.59
CA TYR A 209 -12.04 0.45 -6.29
C TYR A 209 -13.37 0.26 -7.02
N ASP A 210 -14.39 -0.17 -6.29
CA ASP A 210 -15.74 -0.33 -6.83
C ASP A 210 -16.55 0.92 -6.50
N ASN A 211 -16.59 1.85 -7.45
CA ASN A 211 -17.30 3.12 -7.29
C ASN A 211 -18.83 2.95 -7.43
N GLU A 212 -19.31 1.81 -7.92
CA GLU A 212 -20.75 1.53 -8.05
C GLU A 212 -21.37 1.25 -6.69
N THR A 213 -20.67 0.48 -5.87
CA THR A 213 -21.14 0.06 -4.55
C THR A 213 -20.41 0.76 -3.40
N GLY A 214 -19.40 1.58 -3.71
CA GLY A 214 -18.70 2.40 -2.73
C GLY A 214 -17.82 1.56 -1.79
N ARG A 215 -17.03 0.64 -2.35
CA ARG A 215 -16.16 -0.26 -1.56
C ARG A 215 -14.75 -0.36 -2.14
N LEU A 216 -13.78 -0.56 -1.25
CA LEU A 216 -12.40 -0.86 -1.58
C LEU A 216 -12.15 -2.35 -1.35
N GLY A 217 -11.34 -2.95 -2.21
CA GLY A 217 -10.99 -4.35 -2.15
C GLY A 217 -9.49 -4.55 -2.19
N TRP A 218 -9.00 -5.57 -1.48
CA TRP A 218 -7.63 -6.05 -1.64
C TRP A 218 -7.52 -7.57 -1.54
N ALA A 219 -6.53 -8.12 -2.24
CA ALA A 219 -6.14 -9.53 -2.16
C ALA A 219 -4.64 -9.69 -2.44
N PRO A 220 -3.92 -10.61 -1.75
CA PRO A 220 -2.57 -10.98 -2.12
C PRO A 220 -2.51 -11.51 -3.57
N SER A 221 -1.55 -11.06 -4.37
CA SER A 221 -1.41 -11.49 -5.76
C SER A 221 0.01 -11.31 -6.26
N LEU A 222 0.53 -12.24 -7.06
CA LEU A 222 1.86 -12.08 -7.68
C LEU A 222 1.89 -11.02 -8.79
N CYS A 223 0.75 -10.42 -9.13
CA CYS A 223 0.60 -9.41 -10.18
C CYS A 223 1.09 -9.81 -11.58
N ASP A 224 1.36 -11.10 -11.83
CA ASP A 224 1.87 -11.61 -13.11
C ASP A 224 0.76 -11.83 -14.14
N THR A 225 -0.43 -12.19 -13.68
CA THR A 225 -1.59 -12.50 -14.53
C THR A 225 -2.82 -11.78 -14.01
N MET A 226 -3.53 -11.12 -14.91
CA MET A 226 -4.81 -10.48 -14.60
C MET A 226 -5.85 -11.55 -14.22
N PRO A 227 -6.68 -11.34 -13.18
CA PRO A 227 -7.73 -12.28 -12.81
C PRO A 227 -8.76 -12.41 -13.94
N GLN A 228 -9.40 -13.57 -14.02
CA GLN A 228 -10.59 -13.77 -14.85
C GLN A 228 -11.77 -13.95 -13.89
N ALA A 229 -12.88 -13.24 -14.15
CA ALA A 229 -14.11 -13.34 -13.36
C ALA A 229 -14.76 -14.73 -13.49
#